data_AF-A0A524IZ42-F1
#
_entry.id   AF-A0A524IZ42-F1
#
_cell.length_a   1.000
_cell.length_b   1.000
_cell.length_c   1.000
_cell.angle_alpha   90.00
_cell.angle_beta   90.00
_cell.angle_gamma   90.00
#
_symmetry.space_group_name_H-M   'P 1'
#
loop_
_entity.id
_entity.type
_entity.pdbx_description
1 polymer ?
#
loop_
_entity_poly.entity_id
_entity_poly.type
_entity_poly.pdbx_seq_one_letter_code
_entity_poly.pdbx_strand_id
1 'polypeptide(L)'
;MDEFLILARSLITIGLVALLVMLRLEAERFGTAEYYEATRDGERPRIQRRLAWYVLGFGLSIAILLIHPAPRQDLFLGSGDQVGAVTGGIAYGLVGILMAVGFATFRYHRIRFPTAWSYPGALVNSTATAFIDEVTFRGALLGMLLVVGVDATMANITQALVYTLATRLGAPGRDRYLLILTLGIGLVGGWLTVATGGIAAAFLGHAITRFAFFLCTGHAGQTKPRAREPEEIEKRRRPPEGWRIIGSRDR
;
A
#
# COMPACT_ATOMS: atom_id res chain seq x y z
N MET A 1 -39.78 1.27 11.41
CA MET A 1 -38.67 1.17 12.39
C MET A 1 -37.43 0.57 11.74
N ASP A 2 -37.59 -0.51 10.96
CA ASP A 2 -36.47 -1.20 10.31
C ASP A 2 -35.75 -0.37 9.24
N GLU A 3 -36.49 0.39 8.41
CA GLU A 3 -35.87 1.29 7.40
C GLU A 3 -35.00 2.38 8.02
N PHE A 4 -35.46 2.96 9.14
CA PHE A 4 -34.69 3.95 9.87
C PHE A 4 -33.40 3.35 10.44
N LEU A 5 -33.47 2.13 10.97
CA LEU A 5 -32.29 1.43 11.48
C LEU A 5 -31.29 1.10 10.36
N ILE A 6 -31.76 0.66 9.20
CA ILE A 6 -30.92 0.41 8.01
C ILE A 6 -30.23 1.71 7.59
N LEU A 7 -30.99 2.80 7.45
CA LEU A 7 -30.44 4.11 7.08
C LEU A 7 -29.37 4.58 8.07
N ALA A 8 -29.64 4.50 9.37
CA ALA A 8 -28.68 4.89 10.41
C ALA A 8 -27.39 4.05 10.33
N ARG A 9 -27.51 2.73 10.16
CA ARG A 9 -26.36 1.82 10.02
C ARG A 9 -25.54 2.10 8.76
N SER A 10 -26.19 2.43 7.65
CA SER A 10 -25.51 2.83 6.41
C SER A 10 -24.76 4.15 6.57
N LEU A 11 -25.38 5.17 7.18
CA LEU A 11 -24.74 6.46 7.45
C LEU A 11 -23.53 6.34 8.38
N ILE A 12 -23.65 5.53 9.44
CA ILE A 12 -22.52 5.23 10.34
C ILE A 12 -21.39 4.55 9.55
N THR A 13 -21.73 3.60 8.68
CA THR A 13 -20.74 2.91 7.84
C THR A 13 -20.00 3.88 6.92
N ILE A 14 -20.71 4.80 6.27
CA ILE A 14 -20.09 5.85 5.45
C ILE A 14 -19.10 6.68 6.28
N GLY A 15 -19.48 7.07 7.50
CA GLY A 15 -18.61 7.78 8.42
C GLY A 15 -17.35 6.98 8.78
N LEU A 16 -17.49 5.68 9.07
CA LEU A 16 -16.36 4.79 9.37
C LEU A 16 -15.42 4.63 8.17
N VAL A 17 -15.96 4.57 6.95
CA VAL A 17 -15.14 4.49 5.73
C VAL A 17 -14.39 5.80 5.50
N ALA A 18 -15.03 6.95 5.70
CA ALA A 18 -14.36 8.24 5.64
C ALA A 18 -13.21 8.32 6.66
N LEU A 19 -13.41 7.80 7.89
CA LEU A 19 -12.36 7.69 8.89
C LEU A 19 -11.22 6.76 8.46
N LEU A 20 -11.50 5.62 7.82
CA LEU A 20 -10.48 4.73 7.27
C LEU A 20 -9.67 5.41 6.14
N VAL A 21 -10.32 6.16 5.25
CA VAL A 21 -9.64 6.94 4.21
C VAL A 21 -8.74 8.02 4.83
N MET A 22 -9.23 8.72 5.87
CA MET A 22 -8.43 9.68 6.63
C MET A 22 -7.26 9.00 7.35
N LEU A 23 -7.48 7.83 7.94
CA LEU A 23 -6.44 7.04 8.59
C LEU A 23 -5.33 6.65 7.59
N ARG A 24 -5.69 6.37 6.33
CA ARG A 24 -4.72 6.13 5.25
C ARG A 24 -3.95 7.39 4.88
N LEU A 25 -4.62 8.54 4.73
CA LEU A 25 -3.97 9.83 4.46
C LEU A 25 -2.91 10.18 5.51
N GLU A 26 -3.17 9.82 6.76
CA GLU A 26 -2.31 10.07 7.91
C GLU A 26 -1.27 8.97 8.17
N ALA A 27 -1.22 7.91 7.36
CA ALA A 27 -0.36 6.73 7.58
C ALA A 27 1.13 7.10 7.71
N GLU A 28 1.60 8.17 7.06
CA GLU A 28 2.98 8.66 7.20
C GLU A 28 3.29 9.12 8.63
N ARG A 29 2.34 9.80 9.31
CA ARG A 29 2.51 10.26 10.71
C ARG A 29 2.60 9.10 11.70
N PHE A 30 1.96 7.98 11.36
CA PHE A 30 2.00 6.75 12.15
C PHE A 30 3.16 5.82 11.78
N GLY A 31 3.93 6.14 10.74
CA GLY A 31 5.03 5.31 10.27
C GLY A 31 4.57 4.00 9.62
N THR A 32 3.39 4.01 9.00
CA THR A 32 2.76 2.89 8.28
C THR A 32 2.53 3.20 6.79
N ALA A 33 2.81 4.43 6.35
CA ALA A 33 2.95 4.71 4.91
C ALA A 33 4.04 3.79 4.33
N GLU A 34 3.79 3.23 3.14
CA GLU A 34 4.75 2.41 2.35
C GLU A 34 5.63 1.42 3.14
N TYR A 35 6.86 1.19 2.67
CA TYR A 35 7.88 0.26 3.16
C TYR A 35 8.64 0.77 4.39
N TYR A 36 8.09 1.75 5.12
CA TYR A 36 8.82 2.46 6.15
C TYR A 36 9.15 1.55 7.34
N GLU A 37 10.42 1.36 7.67
CA GLU A 37 10.94 1.20 9.05
C GLU A 37 11.81 2.40 9.46
N ALA A 38 12.00 3.39 8.59
CA ALA A 38 12.62 4.69 8.86
C ALA A 38 11.80 5.81 8.20
N THR A 39 11.55 6.91 8.92
CA THR A 39 10.86 8.12 8.42
C THR A 39 11.63 8.76 7.27
N ARG A 40 11.05 9.77 6.61
CA ARG A 40 11.72 10.58 5.57
C ARG A 40 13.09 11.10 6.00
N ASP A 41 13.28 11.30 7.31
CA ASP A 41 14.50 11.82 7.94
C ASP A 41 15.40 10.71 8.54
N GLY A 42 15.04 9.44 8.37
CA GLY A 42 15.84 8.29 8.81
C GLY A 42 15.55 7.80 10.24
N GLU A 43 14.57 8.38 10.94
CA GLU A 43 14.22 7.98 12.30
C GLU A 43 13.31 6.74 12.30
N ARG A 44 13.53 5.79 13.22
CA ARG A 44 12.62 4.64 13.36
C ARG A 44 11.25 5.13 13.87
N PRO A 45 10.14 4.74 13.24
CA PRO A 45 8.82 5.10 13.74
C PRO A 45 8.58 4.48 15.11
N ARG A 46 8.00 5.26 16.03
CA ARG A 46 7.66 4.78 17.38
C ARG A 46 6.64 3.64 17.26
N ILE A 47 6.99 2.46 17.79
CA ILE A 47 6.15 1.25 17.75
C ILE A 47 4.72 1.51 18.21
N GLN A 48 4.54 2.34 19.25
CA GLN A 48 3.22 2.73 19.76
C GLN A 48 2.32 3.40 18.71
N ARG A 49 2.89 4.27 17.86
CA ARG A 49 2.12 4.93 16.79
C ARG A 49 1.70 3.92 15.72
N ARG A 50 2.61 3.05 15.32
CA ARG A 50 2.31 1.98 14.36
C ARG A 50 1.22 1.04 14.88
N LEU A 51 1.30 0.63 16.15
CA LEU A 51 0.28 -0.19 16.79
C LEU A 51 -1.07 0.55 16.85
N ALA A 52 -1.08 1.84 17.20
CA ALA A 52 -2.31 2.62 17.20
C ALA A 52 -2.97 2.67 15.82
N TRP A 53 -2.19 2.80 14.75
CA TRP A 53 -2.71 2.77 13.38
C TRP A 53 -3.34 1.41 13.03
N TYR A 54 -2.69 0.30 13.39
CA TYR A 54 -3.28 -1.03 13.18
C TYR A 54 -4.54 -1.23 14.01
N VAL A 55 -4.52 -0.89 15.30
CA VAL A 55 -5.68 -1.01 16.18
C VAL A 55 -6.86 -0.20 15.64
N LEU A 56 -6.63 1.03 15.18
CA LEU A 56 -7.67 1.84 14.55
C LEU A 56 -8.15 1.24 13.23
N GLY A 57 -7.24 0.82 12.35
CA GLY A 57 -7.60 0.27 11.05
C GLY A 57 -8.41 -1.04 11.15
N PHE A 58 -7.92 -1.99 11.95
CA PHE A 58 -8.65 -3.23 12.23
C PHE A 58 -9.94 -2.98 13.01
N GLY A 59 -9.91 -2.09 14.02
CA GLY A 59 -11.08 -1.75 14.82
C GLY A 59 -12.21 -1.14 13.98
N LEU A 60 -11.89 -0.19 13.11
CA LEU A 60 -12.85 0.40 12.17
C LEU A 60 -13.35 -0.62 11.15
N SER A 61 -12.48 -1.50 10.65
CA SER A 61 -12.86 -2.59 9.74
C SER A 61 -13.86 -3.56 10.39
N ILE A 62 -13.61 -3.95 11.65
CA ILE A 62 -14.52 -4.79 12.44
C ILE A 62 -15.83 -4.05 12.71
N ALA A 63 -15.77 -2.76 13.05
CA ALA A 63 -16.97 -1.95 13.25
C ALA A 63 -17.87 -1.94 11.99
N ILE A 64 -17.29 -1.79 10.80
CA ILE A 64 -18.04 -1.88 9.53
C ILE A 64 -18.67 -3.27 9.36
N LEU A 65 -17.94 -4.35 9.64
CA LEU A 65 -18.46 -5.71 9.56
C LEU A 65 -19.65 -5.97 10.50
N LEU A 66 -19.68 -5.32 11.66
CA LEU A 66 -20.75 -5.49 12.64
C LEU A 66 -21.93 -4.54 12.39
N ILE A 67 -21.65 -3.31 11.92
CA ILE A 67 -22.66 -2.25 11.78
C ILE A 67 -23.33 -2.29 10.42
N HIS A 68 -22.64 -2.58 9.32
CA HIS A 68 -23.29 -2.61 8.00
C HIS A 68 -24.36 -3.72 7.93
N PRO A 69 -25.52 -3.50 7.27
CA PRO A 69 -26.57 -4.52 7.19
C PRO A 69 -26.15 -5.78 6.43
N ALA A 70 -25.39 -5.65 5.34
CA ALA A 70 -24.97 -6.76 4.50
C ALA A 70 -23.51 -6.61 4.01
N PRO A 71 -22.51 -6.63 4.90
CA PRO A 71 -21.11 -6.29 4.57
C PRO A 71 -20.45 -7.23 3.56
N ARG A 72 -20.88 -8.49 3.49
CA ARG A 72 -20.32 -9.45 2.53
C ARG A 72 -20.90 -9.27 1.14
N GLN A 73 -22.21 -9.02 1.05
CA GLN A 73 -22.91 -8.84 -0.22
C GLN A 73 -22.65 -7.47 -0.83
N ASP A 74 -22.74 -6.42 -0.02
CA ASP A 74 -22.73 -5.04 -0.52
C ASP A 74 -21.32 -4.44 -0.56
N LEU A 75 -20.45 -4.84 0.39
CA LEU A 75 -19.13 -4.26 0.57
C LEU A 75 -17.99 -5.24 0.24
N PHE A 76 -18.29 -6.41 -0.33
CA PHE A 76 -17.29 -7.41 -0.71
C PHE A 76 -16.35 -7.83 0.44
N LEU A 77 -16.75 -7.65 1.71
CA LEU A 77 -15.93 -7.94 2.89
C LEU A 77 -15.94 -9.44 3.23
N GLY A 78 -15.52 -10.23 2.26
CA GLY A 78 -15.38 -11.68 2.33
C GLY A 78 -14.28 -12.18 1.40
N SER A 79 -14.11 -13.50 1.35
CA SER A 79 -13.12 -14.12 0.46
C SER A 79 -13.54 -14.13 -1.01
N GLY A 80 -14.84 -14.08 -1.28
CA GLY A 80 -15.38 -14.37 -2.61
C GLY A 80 -15.21 -15.83 -2.99
N ASP A 81 -15.20 -16.11 -4.29
CA ASP A 81 -14.81 -17.41 -4.86
C ASP A 81 -13.40 -17.78 -4.43
N GLN A 82 -13.25 -18.88 -3.69
CA GLN A 82 -11.99 -19.26 -3.06
C GLN A 82 -10.92 -19.61 -4.09
N VAL A 83 -11.29 -20.32 -5.16
CA VAL A 83 -10.33 -20.74 -6.20
C VAL A 83 -9.87 -19.54 -6.99
N GLY A 84 -10.81 -18.70 -7.45
CA GLY A 84 -10.51 -17.43 -8.12
C GLY A 84 -9.70 -16.48 -7.23
N ALA A 85 -9.99 -16.42 -5.94
CA ALA A 85 -9.27 -15.55 -5.02
C ALA A 85 -7.80 -15.96 -4.83
N VAL A 86 -7.54 -17.26 -4.64
CA VAL A 86 -6.17 -17.77 -4.48
C VAL A 86 -5.40 -17.66 -5.80
N THR A 87 -5.98 -18.14 -6.90
CA THR A 87 -5.30 -18.14 -8.21
C THR A 87 -5.07 -16.72 -8.73
N GLY A 88 -6.11 -15.87 -8.68
CA GLY A 88 -6.02 -14.46 -9.06
C GLY A 88 -5.08 -13.67 -8.17
N GLY A 89 -5.12 -13.89 -6.85
CA GLY A 89 -4.22 -13.24 -5.90
C GLY A 89 -2.75 -13.63 -6.08
N ILE A 90 -2.45 -14.91 -6.34
CA ILE A 90 -1.09 -15.37 -6.64
C ILE A 90 -0.62 -14.80 -7.98
N ALA A 91 -1.42 -14.89 -9.04
CA ALA A 91 -1.07 -14.34 -10.35
C ALA A 91 -0.79 -12.84 -10.27
N TYR A 92 -1.64 -12.10 -9.56
CA TYR A 92 -1.46 -10.68 -9.30
C TYR A 92 -0.18 -10.40 -8.50
N GLY A 93 0.08 -11.18 -7.45
CA GLY A 93 1.32 -11.09 -6.67
C GLY A 93 2.58 -11.37 -7.50
N LEU A 94 2.55 -12.37 -8.39
CA LEU A 94 3.67 -12.67 -9.30
C LEU A 94 3.96 -11.51 -10.25
N VAL A 95 2.92 -10.90 -10.81
CA VAL A 95 3.05 -9.68 -11.62
C VAL A 95 3.68 -8.55 -10.79
N GLY A 96 3.28 -8.40 -9.53
CA GLY A 96 3.89 -7.47 -8.58
C GLY A 96 5.37 -7.75 -8.29
N ILE A 97 5.75 -9.02 -8.12
CA ILE A 97 7.15 -9.44 -7.96
C ILE A 97 7.97 -9.07 -9.20
N LEU A 98 7.46 -9.37 -10.40
CA LEU A 98 8.14 -9.01 -11.65
C LEU A 98 8.32 -7.50 -11.77
N MET A 99 7.32 -6.70 -11.39
CA MET A 99 7.44 -5.24 -11.35
C MET A 99 8.49 -4.77 -10.33
N ALA A 100 8.52 -5.37 -9.13
CA ALA A 100 9.51 -5.04 -8.10
C ALA A 100 10.95 -5.34 -8.55
N VAL A 101 11.17 -6.52 -9.15
CA VAL A 101 12.46 -6.93 -9.70
C VAL A 101 12.85 -6.04 -10.87
N GLY A 102 11.93 -5.79 -11.80
CA GLY A 102 12.16 -4.92 -12.96
C GLY A 102 12.52 -3.49 -12.53
N PHE A 103 11.78 -2.93 -11.57
CA PHE A 103 12.07 -1.62 -11.01
C PHE A 103 13.45 -1.58 -10.35
N ALA A 104 13.77 -2.55 -9.48
CA ALA A 104 15.07 -2.59 -8.81
C ALA A 104 16.23 -2.73 -9.81
N THR A 105 16.07 -3.58 -10.82
CA THR A 105 17.06 -3.80 -11.88
C THR A 105 17.26 -2.53 -12.72
N PHE A 106 16.19 -1.85 -13.11
CA PHE A 106 16.27 -0.61 -13.90
C PHE A 106 16.83 0.56 -13.08
N ARG A 107 16.37 0.72 -11.83
CA ARG A 107 16.70 1.89 -10.98
C ARG A 107 18.05 1.77 -10.28
N TYR A 108 18.43 0.56 -9.88
CA TYR A 108 19.62 0.31 -9.05
C TYR A 108 20.66 -0.57 -9.74
N HIS A 109 20.37 -1.15 -10.91
CA HIS A 109 21.22 -2.12 -11.61
C HIS A 109 21.53 -3.38 -10.79
N ARG A 110 20.82 -3.60 -9.68
CA ARG A 110 20.92 -4.77 -8.80
C ARG A 110 19.70 -4.85 -7.90
N ILE A 111 19.39 -6.05 -7.42
CA ILE A 111 18.48 -6.24 -6.29
C ILE A 111 19.21 -5.82 -5.01
N ARG A 112 18.55 -5.02 -4.18
CA ARG A 112 19.07 -4.56 -2.90
C ARG A 112 18.32 -5.27 -1.80
N PHE A 113 18.90 -6.30 -1.22
CA PHE A 113 18.25 -6.99 -0.11
C PHE A 113 18.36 -6.17 1.18
N PRO A 114 17.27 -6.11 1.98
CA PRO A 114 17.31 -5.44 3.28
C PRO A 114 18.03 -6.31 4.32
N THR A 115 18.34 -5.73 5.49
CA THR A 115 19.00 -6.46 6.59
C THR A 115 18.06 -7.50 7.20
N ALA A 116 18.57 -8.66 7.62
CA ALA A 116 17.72 -9.79 8.08
C ALA A 116 16.71 -9.41 9.19
N TRP A 117 17.08 -8.49 10.09
CA TRP A 117 16.22 -8.05 11.20
C TRP A 117 14.99 -7.22 10.79
N SER A 118 14.98 -6.69 9.58
CA SER A 118 13.84 -5.91 9.05
C SER A 118 12.71 -6.78 8.48
N TYR A 119 12.96 -8.07 8.21
CA TYR A 119 11.99 -8.93 7.54
C TYR A 119 10.70 -9.12 8.34
N PRO A 120 10.72 -9.44 9.65
CA PRO A 120 9.49 -9.65 10.40
C PRO A 120 8.62 -8.38 10.48
N GLY A 121 9.25 -7.23 10.72
CA GLY A 121 8.56 -5.94 10.82
C GLY A 121 7.94 -5.52 9.49
N ALA A 122 8.67 -5.69 8.39
CA ALA A 122 8.20 -5.40 7.05
C ALA A 122 7.09 -6.34 6.58
N LEU A 123 7.16 -7.64 6.93
CA LEU A 123 6.11 -8.61 6.60
C LEU A 123 4.80 -8.25 7.30
N VAL A 124 4.84 -7.99 8.61
CA VAL A 124 3.68 -7.58 9.40
C VAL A 124 3.11 -6.26 8.86
N ASN A 125 3.96 -5.27 8.60
CA ASN A 125 3.51 -3.98 8.08
C ASN A 125 2.90 -4.11 6.67
N SER A 126 3.54 -4.84 5.77
CA SER A 126 3.04 -5.04 4.40
C SER A 126 1.68 -5.73 4.40
N THR A 127 1.52 -6.76 5.24
CA THR A 127 0.30 -7.53 5.36
C THR A 127 -0.81 -6.71 6.02
N ALA A 128 -0.56 -6.09 7.17
CA ALA A 128 -1.56 -5.31 7.90
C ALA A 128 -2.03 -4.09 7.09
N THR A 129 -1.10 -3.36 6.47
CA THR A 129 -1.44 -2.22 5.62
C THR A 129 -2.19 -2.66 4.37
N ALA A 130 -1.78 -3.74 3.69
CA ALA A 130 -2.54 -4.27 2.56
C ALA A 130 -3.96 -4.64 2.97
N PHE A 131 -4.14 -5.33 4.10
CA PHE A 131 -5.46 -5.70 4.59
C PHE A 131 -6.36 -4.47 4.81
N ILE A 132 -5.86 -3.48 5.55
CA ILE A 132 -6.62 -2.25 5.85
C ILE A 132 -6.92 -1.47 4.55
N ASP A 133 -5.95 -1.36 3.64
CA ASP A 133 -6.15 -0.72 2.34
C ASP A 133 -7.23 -1.45 1.52
N GLU A 134 -7.19 -2.77 1.44
CA GLU A 134 -8.17 -3.53 0.66
C GLU A 134 -9.57 -3.49 1.26
N VAL A 135 -9.71 -3.61 2.59
CA VAL A 135 -11.00 -3.41 3.27
C VAL A 135 -11.55 -2.01 3.00
N THR A 136 -10.70 -0.99 3.05
CA THR A 136 -11.12 0.41 2.89
C THR A 136 -11.53 0.72 1.45
N PHE A 137 -10.67 0.42 0.48
CA PHE A 137 -10.83 0.90 -0.88
C PHE A 137 -11.53 -0.11 -1.79
N ARG A 138 -11.19 -1.40 -1.68
CA ARG A 138 -11.72 -2.46 -2.58
C ARG A 138 -12.95 -3.12 -2.00
N GLY A 139 -13.07 -3.17 -0.69
CA GLY A 139 -14.28 -3.56 -0.01
C GLY A 139 -15.25 -2.38 0.09
N ALA A 140 -15.06 -1.57 1.12
CA ALA A 140 -16.07 -0.63 1.56
C ALA A 140 -16.33 0.52 0.57
N LEU A 141 -15.30 1.26 0.11
CA LEU A 141 -15.50 2.36 -0.83
C LEU A 141 -16.05 1.90 -2.17
N LEU A 142 -15.43 0.88 -2.78
CA LEU A 142 -15.88 0.29 -4.04
C LEU A 142 -17.32 -0.24 -3.93
N GLY A 143 -17.61 -1.02 -2.87
CA GLY A 143 -18.93 -1.58 -2.63
C GLY A 143 -20.01 -0.51 -2.46
N MET A 144 -19.74 0.54 -1.68
CA MET A 144 -20.69 1.65 -1.54
C MET A 144 -20.96 2.38 -2.85
N LEU A 145 -19.95 2.57 -3.70
CA LEU A 145 -20.15 3.18 -5.03
C LEU A 145 -21.08 2.30 -5.89
N LEU A 146 -20.86 0.99 -5.88
CA LEU A 146 -21.69 0.02 -6.60
C LEU A 146 -23.13 -0.01 -6.07
N VAL A 147 -23.32 0.02 -4.74
CA VAL A 147 -24.64 0.03 -4.10
C VAL A 147 -25.45 1.27 -4.47
N VAL A 148 -24.78 2.43 -4.61
CA VAL A 148 -25.43 3.69 -5.03
C VAL A 148 -25.67 3.73 -6.55
N GLY A 149 -25.31 2.67 -7.28
CA GLY A 149 -25.61 2.51 -8.70
C GLY A 149 -24.55 3.08 -9.64
N VAL A 150 -23.34 3.39 -9.15
CA VAL A 150 -22.20 3.71 -10.02
C VAL A 150 -21.80 2.44 -10.75
N ASP A 151 -21.57 2.53 -12.07
CA ASP A 151 -21.13 1.38 -12.85
C ASP A 151 -19.76 0.87 -12.37
N ALA A 152 -19.50 -0.42 -12.57
CA ALA A 152 -18.31 -1.07 -12.03
C ALA A 152 -16.98 -0.47 -12.53
N THR A 153 -16.94 0.04 -13.76
CA THR A 153 -15.73 0.66 -14.30
C THR A 153 -15.47 1.99 -13.62
N MET A 154 -16.46 2.87 -13.50
CA MET A 154 -16.31 4.17 -12.84
C MET A 154 -16.10 4.02 -11.33
N ALA A 155 -16.75 3.06 -10.69
CA ALA A 155 -16.52 2.76 -9.28
C ALA A 155 -15.06 2.30 -9.04
N ASN A 156 -14.53 1.43 -9.92
CA ASN A 156 -13.15 0.98 -9.85
C ASN A 156 -12.13 2.11 -10.10
N ILE A 157 -12.37 2.95 -11.10
CA ILE A 157 -11.52 4.13 -11.37
C ILE A 157 -11.54 5.08 -10.17
N THR A 158 -12.73 5.38 -9.62
CA THR A 158 -12.91 6.31 -8.51
C THR A 158 -12.18 5.81 -7.27
N GLN A 159 -12.39 4.55 -6.85
CA GLN A 159 -11.68 4.03 -5.68
C GLN A 159 -10.16 4.04 -5.90
N ALA A 160 -9.68 3.73 -7.11
CA ALA A 160 -8.25 3.67 -7.39
C ALA A 160 -7.61 5.06 -7.32
N LEU A 161 -8.31 6.09 -7.81
CA LEU A 161 -7.90 7.49 -7.66
C LEU A 161 -7.89 7.92 -6.20
N VAL A 162 -8.97 7.66 -5.45
CA VAL A 162 -9.04 8.02 -4.02
C VAL A 162 -7.93 7.29 -3.23
N TYR A 163 -7.70 6.01 -3.48
CA TYR A 163 -6.59 5.25 -2.91
C TYR A 163 -5.24 5.89 -3.21
N THR A 164 -4.99 6.18 -4.49
CA THR A 164 -3.72 6.76 -4.95
C THR A 164 -3.49 8.13 -4.31
N LEU A 165 -4.52 8.98 -4.25
CA LEU A 165 -4.46 10.27 -3.55
C LEU A 165 -4.20 10.08 -2.04
N ALA A 166 -4.86 9.10 -1.42
CA ALA A 166 -4.69 8.79 -0.01
C ALA A 166 -3.27 8.33 0.35
N THR A 167 -2.54 7.72 -0.59
CA THR A 167 -1.11 7.38 -0.40
C THR A 167 -0.17 8.59 -0.44
N ARG A 168 -0.63 9.75 -0.93
CA ARG A 168 0.18 10.97 -1.12
C ARG A 168 1.45 10.77 -1.97
N LEU A 169 1.45 9.77 -2.85
CA LEU A 169 2.53 9.51 -3.80
C LEU A 169 2.68 10.60 -4.87
N GLY A 170 1.67 11.46 -5.06
CA GLY A 170 1.76 12.60 -5.98
C GLY A 170 2.48 13.83 -5.41
N ALA A 171 2.91 13.81 -4.13
CA ALA A 171 3.55 14.95 -3.50
C ALA A 171 4.96 15.23 -4.07
N PRO A 172 5.45 16.50 -4.04
CA PRO A 172 6.78 16.83 -4.53
C PRO A 172 7.89 16.00 -3.85
N GLY A 173 8.76 15.39 -4.67
CA GLY A 173 9.87 14.57 -4.20
C GLY A 173 9.57 13.07 -4.07
N ARG A 174 8.37 12.61 -4.46
CA ARG A 174 8.02 11.19 -4.57
C ARG A 174 8.32 10.65 -5.98
N ASP A 175 8.55 9.34 -6.08
CA ASP A 175 8.84 8.68 -7.36
C ASP A 175 7.55 8.51 -8.19
N ARG A 176 7.56 9.03 -9.43
CA ARG A 176 6.42 8.92 -10.37
C ARG A 176 6.11 7.48 -10.75
N TYR A 177 7.12 6.60 -10.75
CA TYR A 177 6.90 5.19 -11.01
C TYR A 177 6.00 4.57 -9.94
N LEU A 178 6.26 4.86 -8.66
CA LEU A 178 5.44 4.36 -7.56
C LEU A 178 4.01 4.89 -7.64
N LEU A 179 3.80 6.14 -8.07
CA LEU A 179 2.46 6.68 -8.31
C LEU A 179 1.69 5.88 -9.36
N ILE A 180 2.30 5.64 -10.53
CA ILE A 180 1.68 4.88 -11.62
C ILE A 180 1.42 3.43 -11.20
N LEU A 181 2.39 2.81 -10.53
CA LEU A 181 2.28 1.47 -9.98
C LEU A 181 1.10 1.36 -9.01
N THR A 182 0.99 2.27 -8.04
CA THR A 182 -0.10 2.29 -7.05
C THR A 182 -1.46 2.46 -7.70
N LEU A 183 -1.56 3.31 -8.73
CA LEU A 183 -2.79 3.44 -9.51
C LEU A 183 -3.13 2.14 -10.25
N GLY A 184 -2.16 1.53 -10.93
CA GLY A 184 -2.35 0.28 -11.67
C GLY A 184 -2.74 -0.90 -10.77
N ILE A 185 -2.01 -1.09 -9.67
CA ILE A 185 -2.34 -2.02 -8.58
C ILE A 185 -3.76 -1.77 -8.08
N GLY A 186 -4.13 -0.49 -7.92
CA GLY A 186 -5.45 -0.14 -7.42
C GLY A 186 -6.58 -0.52 -8.36
N LEU A 187 -6.39 -0.33 -9.67
CA LEU A 187 -7.34 -0.71 -10.71
C LEU A 187 -7.47 -2.24 -10.85
N VAL A 188 -6.34 -2.96 -10.84
CA VAL A 188 -6.32 -4.43 -10.92
C VAL A 188 -6.95 -5.04 -9.68
N GLY A 189 -6.65 -4.53 -8.49
CA GLY A 189 -7.23 -4.99 -7.23
C GLY A 189 -8.75 -4.79 -7.17
N GLY A 190 -9.25 -3.63 -7.61
CA GLY A 190 -10.70 -3.40 -7.65
C GLY A 190 -11.41 -4.26 -8.68
N TRP A 191 -10.81 -4.46 -9.86
CA TRP A 191 -11.34 -5.42 -10.84
C TRP A 191 -11.39 -6.84 -10.27
N LEU A 192 -10.30 -7.31 -9.64
CA LEU A 192 -10.24 -8.62 -9.01
C LEU A 192 -11.32 -8.77 -7.94
N THR A 193 -11.54 -7.75 -7.11
CA THR A 193 -12.53 -7.80 -6.04
C THR A 193 -13.95 -8.01 -6.57
N VAL A 194 -14.30 -7.30 -7.65
CA VAL A 194 -15.60 -7.48 -8.31
C VAL A 194 -15.66 -8.86 -8.99
N ALA A 195 -14.60 -9.26 -9.68
CA ALA A 195 -14.56 -10.53 -10.41
C ALA A 195 -14.65 -11.76 -9.49
N THR A 196 -14.02 -11.71 -8.31
CA THR A 196 -14.05 -12.82 -7.35
C THR A 196 -15.17 -12.68 -6.33
N GLY A 197 -15.85 -11.53 -6.24
CA GLY A 197 -16.89 -11.28 -5.24
C GLY A 197 -16.34 -11.12 -3.81
N GLY A 198 -15.10 -10.66 -3.67
CA GLY A 198 -14.46 -10.49 -2.36
C GLY A 198 -13.03 -9.96 -2.43
N ILE A 199 -12.56 -9.35 -1.35
CA ILE A 199 -11.26 -8.67 -1.29
C ILE A 199 -10.04 -9.60 -1.25
N ALA A 200 -10.21 -10.92 -1.03
CA ALA A 200 -9.08 -11.81 -0.75
C ALA A 200 -8.04 -11.88 -1.88
N ALA A 201 -8.48 -11.87 -3.14
CA ALA A 201 -7.57 -11.87 -4.29
C ALA A 201 -6.70 -10.60 -4.32
N ALA A 202 -7.35 -9.44 -4.18
CA ALA A 202 -6.70 -8.15 -4.17
C ALA A 202 -5.75 -8.01 -2.98
N PHE A 203 -6.18 -8.48 -1.80
CA PHE A 203 -5.38 -8.50 -0.58
C PHE A 203 -4.11 -9.34 -0.74
N LEU A 204 -4.23 -10.58 -1.22
CA LEU A 204 -3.09 -11.47 -1.38
C LEU A 204 -2.07 -10.87 -2.34
N GLY A 205 -2.50 -10.43 -3.52
CA GLY A 205 -1.58 -9.87 -4.50
C GLY A 205 -1.00 -8.51 -4.08
N HIS A 206 -1.78 -7.67 -3.39
CA HIS A 206 -1.27 -6.40 -2.85
C HIS A 206 -0.24 -6.64 -1.74
N ALA A 207 -0.49 -7.57 -0.81
CA ALA A 207 0.47 -7.93 0.24
C ALA A 207 1.78 -8.47 -0.33
N ILE A 208 1.69 -9.40 -1.30
CA ILE A 208 2.86 -9.94 -2.02
C ILE A 208 3.62 -8.82 -2.72
N THR A 209 2.92 -7.96 -3.47
CA THR A 209 3.55 -6.87 -4.22
C THR A 209 4.29 -5.91 -3.29
N ARG A 210 3.64 -5.48 -2.19
CA ARG A 210 4.29 -4.63 -1.20
C ARG A 210 5.54 -5.30 -0.65
N PHE A 211 5.44 -6.55 -0.21
CA PHE A 211 6.58 -7.23 0.37
C PHE A 211 7.71 -7.43 -0.66
N ALA A 212 7.39 -7.72 -1.92
CA ALA A 212 8.36 -7.86 -3.00
C ALA A 212 9.13 -6.57 -3.27
N PHE A 213 8.46 -5.41 -3.28
CA PHE A 213 9.13 -4.12 -3.43
C PHE A 213 10.07 -3.80 -2.26
N PHE A 214 9.66 -4.11 -1.03
CA PHE A 214 10.55 -4.03 0.13
C PHE A 214 11.80 -4.91 -0.04
N LEU A 215 11.62 -6.19 -0.42
CA LEU A 215 12.72 -7.12 -0.64
C LEU A 215 13.66 -6.68 -1.77
N CYS A 216 13.11 -6.14 -2.86
CA CYS A 216 13.90 -5.85 -4.05
C CYS A 216 14.65 -4.52 -3.97
N THR A 217 14.09 -3.55 -3.24
CA THR A 217 14.66 -2.21 -3.14
C THR A 217 15.53 -2.02 -1.89
N GLY A 218 15.33 -2.84 -0.85
CA GLY A 218 16.15 -2.84 0.36
C GLY A 218 15.95 -1.60 1.22
N HIS A 219 15.00 -0.74 0.83
CA HIS A 219 14.62 0.43 1.58
C HIS A 219 13.54 0.06 2.58
N ALA A 220 13.91 0.17 3.85
CA ALA A 220 12.98 0.32 4.96
C ALA A 220 12.29 1.71 4.91
N GLY A 221 11.90 2.20 3.74
CA GLY A 221 11.42 3.56 3.53
C GLY A 221 11.12 3.80 2.06
N GLN A 222 10.88 5.06 1.70
CA GLN A 222 10.70 5.40 0.29
C GLN A 222 12.01 5.31 -0.47
N THR A 223 11.92 4.88 -1.72
CA THR A 223 13.00 5.02 -2.69
C THR A 223 13.33 6.51 -2.83
N LYS A 224 14.58 6.91 -2.57
CA LYS A 224 14.92 8.32 -2.66
C LYS A 224 14.96 8.75 -4.14
N PRO A 225 14.64 10.02 -4.44
CA PRO A 225 14.84 10.57 -5.77
C PRO A 225 16.26 10.30 -6.26
N ARG A 226 16.42 10.19 -7.57
CA ARG A 226 17.73 10.01 -8.19
C ARG A 226 18.71 11.09 -7.71
N ALA A 227 19.95 10.69 -7.50
CA ALA A 227 21.05 11.44 -6.90
C ALA A 227 20.92 11.76 -5.40
N ARG A 228 19.94 11.20 -4.69
CA ARG A 228 19.77 11.39 -3.23
C ARG A 228 19.99 10.13 -2.40
N GLU A 229 20.31 9.01 -3.05
CA GLU A 229 20.72 7.81 -2.34
C GLU A 229 22.09 8.01 -1.69
N PRO A 230 22.35 7.51 -0.46
CA PRO A 230 23.65 7.66 0.20
C PRO A 230 24.81 7.20 -0.67
N GLU A 231 24.64 6.09 -1.38
CA GLU A 231 25.65 5.55 -2.31
C GLU A 231 25.87 6.45 -3.54
N GLU A 232 24.82 7.10 -4.06
CA GLU A 232 24.93 8.03 -5.19
C GLU A 232 25.59 9.35 -4.78
N ILE A 233 25.28 9.83 -3.56
CA ILE A 233 25.94 10.99 -2.94
C ILE A 233 27.41 10.67 -2.69
N GLU A 234 27.70 9.51 -2.12
CA GLU A 234 29.05 9.04 -1.85
C GLU A 234 29.85 8.85 -3.14
N LYS A 235 29.24 8.27 -4.19
CA LYS A 235 29.86 8.16 -5.52
C LYS A 235 30.19 9.53 -6.13
N ARG A 236 29.38 10.56 -5.87
CA ARG A 236 29.68 11.95 -6.29
C ARG A 236 30.77 12.62 -5.46
N ARG A 237 30.92 12.24 -4.19
CA ARG A 237 31.97 12.76 -3.29
C ARG A 237 33.33 12.10 -3.55
N ARG A 238 33.33 10.88 -4.09
CA ARG A 238 34.54 10.17 -4.48
C ARG A 238 35.11 10.73 -5.79
N PRO A 239 36.44 10.73 -5.95
CA PRO A 239 37.06 10.97 -7.24
C PRO A 239 36.52 9.99 -8.29
N PRO A 240 36.54 10.35 -9.59
CA PRO A 240 36.22 9.40 -10.64
C PRO A 240 37.08 8.13 -10.52
N GLU A 241 36.51 7.00 -10.91
CA GLU A 241 37.21 5.72 -10.90
C GLU A 241 38.54 5.85 -11.67
N GLY A 242 39.65 5.48 -11.02
CA GLY A 242 41.01 5.62 -11.56
C GLY A 242 41.77 6.89 -11.15
N TRP A 243 41.13 7.85 -10.46
CA TRP A 243 41.80 9.07 -9.99
C TRP A 243 42.40 8.87 -8.59
N ARG A 244 43.70 9.17 -8.45
CA ARG A 244 44.40 9.13 -7.15
C ARG A 244 44.23 10.48 -6.44
N ILE A 245 43.80 10.46 -5.18
CA ILE A 245 43.76 11.66 -4.35
C ILE A 245 45.20 12.01 -3.98
N ILE A 246 45.75 13.09 -4.55
CA ILE A 246 47.06 13.60 -4.14
C ILE A 246 46.86 14.28 -2.78
N GLY A 247 47.31 13.62 -1.71
CA GLY A 247 47.30 14.18 -0.37
C GLY A 247 48.34 15.29 -0.22
N SER A 248 48.13 16.18 0.75
CA SER A 248 49.06 17.28 1.08
C SER A 248 50.43 16.85 1.62
N ARG A 249 50.75 15.54 1.60
CA ARG A 249 52.02 14.97 2.05
C ARG A 249 52.93 14.47 0.93
N ASP A 250 52.52 14.61 -0.34
CA ASP A 250 53.36 14.28 -1.50
C ASP A 250 53.94 15.55 -2.16
N ARG A 251 54.46 16.48 -1.37
CA ARG A 251 55.31 17.59 -1.83
C ARG A 251 56.64 17.59 -1.11
#